data_AF-A0A6P4FRW5-F1
#
_entry.id   AF-A0A6P4FRW5-F1
#
_cell.length_a   1.000
_cell.length_b   1.000
_cell.length_c   1.000
_cell.angle_alpha   90.00
_cell.angle_beta   90.00
_cell.angle_gamma   90.00
#
_symmetry.space_group_name_H-M   'P 1'
#
loop_
_entity.id
_entity.type
_entity.pdbx_description
1 polymer ?
#
loop_
_entity_poly.entity_id
_entity_poly.type
_entity_poly.pdbx_seq_one_letter_code
_entity_poly.pdbx_strand_id
1 'polypeptide(L)'
;GGAEYAYPPVNYERNLTAGEERSVVFQSLAFDVRHTRQELNPLAAIRTKYVLIMPDGVRLSSKNLLQKILREINSLGLPGQPKEQRPPVPPEEPVRRMVLVPFAGNLKSFSTCVRMTLDLPDWTLELVATNDSKRCDLFLQKHAILLDASVLGAMPEPFTLPFPEMLYMQAKIANLSTTLFPQAFQEGRRLFASFHTKQRRMDLRRRQFREMYKKLQIKRIVRRAYRVPGKAQAREVWGQGHGLVLDGQFSSSNTSLPLITDIDLFGCERTTKSCIGSVYNERPYYSYLGKHTPPCCLDKLRTTFNHVLEEFENVGIRYWLDNRALQSAIETNHLSPDAYDIDISFNVQDLERSNAMKKSQSKPYVDNEGFYWIKATDGHYFRVQFSKPNQVGVNLLPYSITGTEARANGFFGWKATTFSADYLHPMSTVLFLGKSVMCPNNVLEYLEEKHIKVRSADLDADED
;
A
#
# COMPACT_ATOMS: atom_id res chain seq x y z
N GLY A 1 -12.62 -9.49 -25.69
CA GLY A 1 -11.18 -9.74 -25.87
C GLY A 1 -10.85 -11.07 -25.24
N GLY A 2 -10.35 -12.02 -26.01
CA GLY A 2 -10.12 -13.39 -25.56
C GLY A 2 -9.23 -13.44 -24.32
N ALA A 3 -9.64 -14.18 -23.30
CA ALA A 3 -8.82 -14.43 -22.13
C ALA A 3 -7.51 -15.09 -22.59
N GLU A 4 -6.38 -14.42 -22.36
CA GLU A 4 -5.06 -14.95 -22.66
C GLU A 4 -4.74 -16.05 -21.65
N TYR A 5 -5.05 -17.29 -21.99
CA TYR A 5 -4.72 -18.43 -21.14
C TYR A 5 -3.22 -18.73 -21.19
N ALA A 6 -2.58 -18.83 -20.02
CA ALA A 6 -1.21 -19.32 -19.89
C ALA A 6 -1.11 -20.84 -20.13
N TYR A 7 -2.25 -21.53 -20.13
CA TYR A 7 -2.36 -22.96 -20.37
C TYR A 7 -2.94 -23.22 -21.76
N PRO A 8 -2.41 -24.20 -22.51
CA PRO A 8 -3.16 -24.77 -23.63
C PRO A 8 -4.47 -25.38 -23.11
N PRO A 9 -5.50 -25.54 -23.96
CA PRO A 9 -6.73 -26.21 -23.58
C PRO A 9 -6.42 -27.53 -22.88
N VAL A 10 -6.93 -27.71 -21.66
CA VAL A 10 -6.73 -28.95 -20.92
C VAL A 10 -7.67 -29.99 -21.52
N ASN A 11 -7.14 -30.83 -22.40
CA ASN A 11 -7.86 -32.01 -22.87
C ASN A 11 -7.78 -33.06 -21.76
N TYR A 12 -8.89 -33.25 -21.05
CA TYR A 12 -9.05 -34.35 -20.09
C TYR A 12 -9.72 -35.52 -20.79
N GLU A 13 -8.95 -36.54 -21.15
CA GLU A 13 -9.49 -37.81 -21.63
C GLU A 13 -10.07 -38.59 -20.45
N ARG A 14 -11.39 -38.70 -20.44
CA ARG A 14 -12.17 -39.43 -19.44
C ARG A 14 -12.03 -40.94 -19.65
N ASN A 15 -10.93 -41.53 -19.19
CA ASN A 15 -10.84 -42.99 -19.01
C ASN A 15 -11.50 -43.36 -17.68
N LEU A 16 -12.84 -43.35 -17.66
CA LEU A 16 -13.62 -43.58 -16.45
C LEU A 16 -13.89 -45.07 -16.25
N THR A 17 -13.53 -45.57 -15.07
CA THR A 17 -14.18 -46.75 -14.50
C THR A 17 -15.45 -46.32 -13.76
N ALA A 18 -16.46 -47.19 -13.68
CA ALA A 18 -17.76 -46.86 -13.09
C ALA A 18 -17.60 -46.36 -11.63
N GLY A 19 -17.89 -45.08 -11.39
CA GLY A 19 -17.88 -44.45 -10.06
C GLY A 19 -17.05 -43.16 -9.94
N GLU A 20 -16.04 -42.95 -10.79
CA GLU A 20 -15.17 -41.75 -10.75
C GLU A 20 -15.81 -40.50 -11.40
N GLU A 21 -16.91 -40.67 -12.12
CA GLU A 21 -17.63 -39.60 -12.83
C GLU A 21 -18.13 -38.45 -11.96
N ARG A 22 -18.28 -38.68 -10.65
CA ARG A 22 -18.88 -37.72 -9.71
C ARG A 22 -17.87 -36.99 -8.82
N SER A 23 -16.58 -37.35 -8.84
CA SER A 23 -15.57 -36.80 -7.92
C SER A 23 -14.64 -35.75 -8.55
N VAL A 24 -14.53 -35.72 -9.89
CA VAL A 24 -13.71 -34.75 -10.63
C VAL A 24 -14.61 -33.85 -11.46
N VAL A 25 -14.53 -32.54 -11.21
CA VAL A 25 -15.36 -31.54 -11.89
C VAL A 25 -14.46 -30.42 -12.43
N PHE A 26 -14.71 -30.00 -13.67
CA PHE A 26 -14.09 -28.80 -14.23
C PHE A 26 -15.08 -27.64 -14.13
N GLN A 27 -14.74 -26.62 -13.36
CA GLN A 27 -15.57 -25.44 -13.18
C GLN A 27 -14.99 -24.25 -13.95
N SER A 28 -15.77 -23.71 -14.88
CA SER A 28 -15.46 -22.40 -15.46
C SER A 28 -15.85 -21.31 -14.48
N LEU A 29 -14.92 -20.38 -14.20
CA LEU A 29 -15.18 -19.15 -13.44
C LEU A 29 -15.57 -17.97 -14.33
N ALA A 30 -15.66 -18.19 -15.65
CA ALA A 30 -16.11 -17.16 -16.57
C ALA A 30 -17.62 -16.95 -16.45
N PHE A 31 -18.05 -15.70 -16.57
CA PHE A 31 -19.46 -15.39 -16.70
C PHE A 31 -20.03 -16.02 -17.97
N ASP A 32 -21.10 -16.80 -17.83
CA ASP A 32 -21.83 -17.41 -18.94
C ASP A 32 -23.34 -17.26 -18.71
N VAL A 33 -24.01 -16.49 -19.57
CA VAL A 33 -25.45 -16.20 -19.47
C VAL A 33 -26.34 -17.44 -19.61
N ARG A 34 -25.80 -18.57 -20.07
CA ARG A 34 -26.54 -19.83 -20.24
C ARG A 34 -26.64 -20.65 -18.96
N HIS A 35 -25.86 -20.31 -17.93
CA HIS A 35 -25.82 -21.04 -16.67
C HIS A 35 -26.41 -20.18 -15.54
N THR A 36 -27.01 -20.85 -14.55
CA THR A 36 -27.57 -20.18 -13.37
C THR A 36 -26.46 -19.69 -12.43
N ARG A 37 -26.79 -18.76 -11.52
CA ARG A 37 -25.84 -18.29 -10.49
C ARG A 37 -25.28 -19.44 -9.65
N GLN A 38 -26.08 -20.47 -9.37
CA GLN A 38 -25.66 -21.63 -8.59
C GLN A 38 -24.68 -22.50 -9.37
N GLU A 39 -24.92 -22.71 -10.67
CA GLU A 39 -24.03 -23.48 -11.56
C GLU A 39 -22.69 -22.76 -11.81
N LEU A 40 -22.68 -21.44 -11.78
CA LEU A 40 -21.46 -20.64 -11.89
C LEU A 40 -20.70 -20.50 -10.56
N ASN A 41 -21.30 -20.90 -9.43
CA ASN A 41 -20.66 -20.76 -8.13
C ASN A 41 -19.67 -21.92 -7.89
N PRO A 42 -18.34 -21.67 -7.88
CA PRO A 42 -17.36 -22.73 -7.66
C PRO A 42 -17.47 -23.43 -6.31
N LEU A 43 -18.04 -22.77 -5.30
CA LEU A 43 -18.24 -23.35 -3.98
C LEU A 43 -19.36 -24.38 -3.97
N ALA A 44 -20.32 -24.32 -4.90
CA ALA A 44 -21.41 -25.29 -5.00
C ALA A 44 -20.90 -26.70 -5.38
N ALA A 45 -19.74 -26.79 -6.03
CA ALA A 45 -19.10 -28.06 -6.35
C ALA A 45 -18.42 -28.72 -5.13
N ILE A 46 -18.17 -27.97 -4.06
CA ILE A 46 -17.48 -28.45 -2.85
C ILE A 46 -18.50 -29.03 -1.87
N ARG A 47 -18.41 -30.33 -1.60
CA ARG A 47 -19.31 -31.07 -0.69
C ARG A 47 -18.65 -31.48 0.63
N THR A 48 -17.39 -31.11 0.82
CA THR A 48 -16.57 -31.49 1.98
C THR A 48 -16.41 -30.33 2.94
N LYS A 49 -16.25 -30.61 4.23
CA LYS A 49 -16.02 -29.58 5.26
C LYS A 49 -14.73 -28.79 5.02
N TYR A 50 -13.68 -29.42 4.50
CA TYR A 50 -12.41 -28.77 4.22
C TYR A 50 -12.10 -28.76 2.73
N VAL A 51 -11.34 -27.75 2.32
CA VAL A 51 -10.80 -27.58 0.97
C VAL A 51 -9.28 -27.58 1.07
N LEU A 52 -8.63 -28.48 0.32
CA LEU A 52 -7.19 -28.47 0.14
C LEU A 52 -6.87 -27.86 -1.23
N ILE A 53 -6.34 -26.64 -1.22
CA ILE A 53 -5.92 -25.94 -2.42
C ILE A 53 -4.47 -26.30 -2.73
N MET A 54 -4.24 -26.80 -3.95
CA MET A 54 -2.95 -27.31 -4.39
C MET A 54 -2.47 -26.51 -5.61
N PRO A 55 -1.21 -26.03 -5.62
CA PRO A 55 -0.64 -25.41 -6.81
C PRO A 55 -0.32 -26.47 -7.87
N ASP A 56 -0.21 -26.08 -9.13
CA ASP A 56 0.07 -27.01 -10.22
C ASP A 56 1.47 -27.68 -10.13
N GLY A 57 1.63 -28.82 -10.80
CA GLY A 57 2.86 -29.60 -10.85
C GLY A 57 3.20 -30.24 -9.50
N VAL A 58 2.21 -30.84 -8.83
CA VAL A 58 2.33 -31.46 -7.51
C VAL A 58 1.77 -32.88 -7.52
N ARG A 59 2.24 -33.73 -6.60
CA ARG A 59 1.71 -35.08 -6.42
C ARG A 59 1.43 -35.33 -4.95
N LEU A 60 0.26 -35.90 -4.67
CA LEU A 60 -0.08 -36.41 -3.34
C LEU A 60 0.46 -37.85 -3.24
N SER A 61 1.47 -38.06 -2.41
CA SER A 61 2.14 -39.36 -2.27
C SER A 61 1.79 -40.12 -0.98
N SER A 62 1.19 -39.47 0.03
CA SER A 62 0.95 -40.08 1.34
C SER A 62 -0.41 -39.74 1.93
N LYS A 63 -1.29 -40.75 2.06
CA LYS A 63 -2.57 -40.65 2.78
C LYS A 63 -2.38 -40.31 4.26
N ASN A 64 -1.31 -40.84 4.88
CA ASN A 64 -0.99 -40.60 6.28
C ASN A 64 -0.67 -39.12 6.54
N LEU A 65 -0.01 -38.45 5.59
CA LEU A 65 0.28 -37.02 5.70
C LEU A 65 -1.01 -36.18 5.68
N LEU A 66 -1.94 -36.48 4.78
CA LEU A 66 -3.26 -35.82 4.72
C LEU A 66 -4.03 -35.95 6.03
N GLN A 67 -4.05 -37.14 6.64
CA GLN A 67 -4.68 -37.35 7.93
C GLN A 67 -4.04 -36.52 9.06
N LYS A 68 -2.71 -36.36 9.05
CA LYS A 68 -2.02 -35.51 10.03
C LYS A 68 -2.38 -34.03 9.85
N ILE A 69 -2.46 -33.55 8.61
CA ILE A 69 -2.84 -32.15 8.31
C ILE A 69 -4.30 -31.91 8.75
N LEU A 70 -5.22 -32.84 8.49
CA LEU A 70 -6.60 -32.75 8.95
C LEU A 70 -6.74 -32.75 10.48
N ARG A 71 -5.84 -33.44 11.19
CA ARG A 71 -5.79 -33.36 12.67
C ARG A 71 -5.26 -32.02 13.15
N GLU A 72 -4.30 -31.43 12.43
CA GLU A 72 -3.71 -30.13 12.79
C GLU A 72 -4.74 -29.00 12.72
N ILE A 73 -5.54 -28.93 11.65
CA ILE A 73 -6.57 -27.88 11.52
C ILE A 73 -7.62 -27.96 12.63
N ASN A 74 -7.91 -29.18 13.10
CA ASN A 74 -8.89 -29.44 14.17
C ASN A 74 -8.32 -29.30 15.58
N SER A 75 -7.02 -29.09 15.74
CA SER A 75 -6.45 -28.81 17.04
C SER A 75 -6.87 -27.40 17.50
N LEU A 76 -7.80 -27.32 18.47
CA LEU A 76 -8.23 -26.05 19.06
C LEU A 76 -7.01 -25.29 19.58
N GLY A 77 -6.86 -24.05 19.14
CA GLY A 77 -5.64 -23.27 19.31
C GLY A 77 -5.62 -22.46 20.60
N LEU A 78 -5.07 -23.04 21.66
CA LEU A 78 -4.26 -22.29 22.63
C LEU A 78 -2.90 -22.99 22.76
N PRO A 79 -1.78 -22.27 22.61
CA PRO A 79 -0.47 -22.84 22.87
C PRO A 79 -0.37 -23.18 24.36
N GLY A 80 -0.17 -24.46 24.68
CA GLY A 80 0.05 -24.93 26.06
C GLY A 80 -1.00 -25.90 26.62
N GLN A 81 -2.10 -26.20 25.92
CA GLN A 81 -3.02 -27.24 26.39
C GLN A 81 -2.52 -28.66 26.04
N PRO A 82 -2.66 -29.63 26.97
CA PRO A 82 -2.19 -31.00 26.79
C PRO A 82 -2.89 -31.69 25.60
N LYS A 83 -2.13 -32.52 24.89
CA LYS A 83 -2.53 -33.23 23.65
C LYS A 83 -3.68 -34.24 23.81
N GLU A 84 -4.29 -34.34 24.99
CA GLU A 84 -5.17 -35.45 25.40
C GLU A 84 -6.68 -35.20 25.25
N GLN A 85 -7.12 -33.98 24.95
CA GLN A 85 -8.53 -33.72 24.63
C GLN A 85 -8.68 -33.41 23.15
N ARG A 86 -8.63 -34.46 22.32
CA ARG A 86 -8.91 -34.37 20.88
C ARG A 86 -10.26 -35.01 20.60
N PRO A 87 -11.29 -34.26 20.21
CA PRO A 87 -12.50 -34.89 19.69
C PRO A 87 -12.13 -35.64 18.39
N PRO A 88 -12.54 -36.92 18.24
CA PRO A 88 -12.33 -37.69 17.01
C PRO A 88 -13.20 -37.19 15.85
N VAL A 89 -14.17 -36.33 16.14
CA VAL A 89 -15.12 -35.74 15.19
C VAL A 89 -14.71 -34.29 14.91
N PRO A 90 -14.69 -33.85 13.63
CA PRO A 90 -14.46 -32.45 13.31
C PRO A 90 -15.52 -31.56 14.01
N PRO A 91 -15.14 -30.37 14.51
CA PRO A 91 -16.08 -29.47 15.17
C PRO A 91 -17.24 -29.14 14.23
N GLU A 92 -18.46 -28.94 14.74
CA GLU A 92 -19.58 -28.50 13.90
C GLU A 92 -19.38 -27.05 13.45
N GLU A 93 -18.80 -26.23 14.32
CA GLU A 93 -18.48 -24.83 14.03
C GLU A 93 -17.41 -24.66 12.93
N PRO A 94 -17.45 -23.50 12.23
CA PRO A 94 -16.48 -23.19 11.19
C PRO A 94 -15.09 -22.93 11.79
N VAL A 95 -14.08 -23.66 11.30
CA VAL A 95 -12.71 -23.50 11.79
C VAL A 95 -12.04 -22.29 11.14
N ARG A 96 -11.87 -21.20 11.89
CA ARG A 96 -11.22 -19.95 11.42
C ARG A 96 -9.68 -20.04 11.41
N ARG A 97 -9.15 -21.07 10.76
CA ARG A 97 -7.72 -21.32 10.59
C ARG A 97 -7.40 -21.75 9.16
N MET A 98 -6.25 -21.30 8.69
CA MET A 98 -5.62 -21.73 7.46
C MET A 98 -4.32 -22.47 7.77
N VAL A 99 -4.17 -23.70 7.28
CA VAL A 99 -2.95 -24.51 7.45
C VAL A 99 -2.19 -24.55 6.14
N LEU A 100 -0.97 -24.05 6.17
CA LEU A 100 -0.06 -23.99 5.02
C LEU A 100 0.85 -25.22 5.04
N VAL A 101 0.96 -25.92 3.92
CA VAL A 101 1.79 -27.13 3.81
C VAL A 101 2.87 -26.89 2.76
N PRO A 102 4.15 -26.81 3.14
CA PRO A 102 5.23 -26.54 2.20
C PRO A 102 5.51 -27.74 1.28
N PHE A 103 6.33 -27.53 0.24
CA PHE A 103 6.86 -28.59 -0.62
C PHE A 103 8.35 -28.82 -0.36
N ALA A 104 8.82 -30.05 -0.55
CA ALA A 104 10.18 -30.46 -0.21
C ALA A 104 11.27 -29.76 -1.03
N GLY A 105 10.97 -29.28 -2.25
CA GLY A 105 11.91 -28.53 -3.08
C GLY A 105 12.00 -27.03 -2.76
N ASN A 106 11.24 -26.55 -1.75
CA ASN A 106 11.39 -25.19 -1.26
C ASN A 106 12.80 -24.95 -0.68
N LEU A 107 13.34 -23.79 -0.99
CA LEU A 107 14.68 -23.39 -0.55
C LEU A 107 14.64 -23.04 0.95
N LYS A 108 15.36 -23.82 1.76
CA LYS A 108 15.45 -23.62 3.22
C LYS A 108 16.19 -22.33 3.63
N SER A 109 16.96 -21.74 2.72
CA SER A 109 17.78 -20.54 2.94
C SER A 109 17.02 -19.21 2.78
N PHE A 110 15.71 -19.25 2.50
CA PHE A 110 14.89 -18.04 2.35
C PHE A 110 13.77 -18.09 3.37
N SER A 111 13.49 -16.97 4.05
CA SER A 111 12.26 -16.87 4.83
C SER A 111 11.09 -17.02 3.88
N THR A 112 10.30 -18.02 4.21
CA THR A 112 9.08 -18.35 3.51
C THR A 112 7.90 -17.58 4.10
N CYS A 113 8.06 -17.00 5.28
CA CYS A 113 7.00 -16.51 6.14
C CYS A 113 7.04 -14.97 6.22
N VAL A 114 5.89 -14.36 5.95
CA VAL A 114 5.76 -12.91 5.92
C VAL A 114 4.59 -12.49 6.81
N ARG A 115 4.84 -11.48 7.65
CA ARG A 115 3.79 -10.74 8.35
C ARG A 115 3.26 -9.67 7.41
N MET A 116 1.94 -9.58 7.32
CA MET A 116 1.24 -8.67 6.44
C MET A 116 0.39 -7.71 7.26
N THR A 117 0.57 -6.42 7.03
CA THR A 117 -0.26 -5.35 7.59
C THR A 117 -0.96 -4.64 6.44
N LEU A 118 -2.29 -4.56 6.53
CA LEU A 118 -3.13 -3.85 5.56
C LEU A 118 -3.69 -2.60 6.24
N ASP A 119 -3.15 -1.45 5.87
CA ASP A 119 -3.62 -0.15 6.32
C ASP A 119 -4.41 0.49 5.17
N LEU A 120 -5.71 0.19 5.13
CA LEU A 120 -6.59 0.68 4.07
C LEU A 120 -6.84 2.19 4.13
N PRO A 121 -6.96 2.84 5.31
CA PRO A 121 -6.99 4.30 5.41
C PRO A 121 -5.78 4.98 4.75
N ASP A 122 -4.56 4.45 4.95
CA ASP A 122 -3.32 4.97 4.37
C ASP A 122 -2.92 4.30 3.04
N TRP A 123 -3.83 3.54 2.42
CA TRP A 123 -3.59 2.89 1.12
C TRP A 123 -2.34 2.00 1.11
N THR A 124 -1.94 1.45 2.26
CA THR A 124 -0.64 0.84 2.47
C THR A 124 -0.74 -0.65 2.72
N LEU A 125 0.07 -1.42 1.98
CA LEU A 125 0.36 -2.82 2.26
C LEU A 125 1.79 -2.92 2.77
N GLU A 126 1.97 -3.39 3.99
CA GLU A 126 3.29 -3.69 4.54
C GLU A 126 3.52 -5.19 4.61
N LEU A 127 4.68 -5.63 4.11
CA LEU A 127 5.14 -7.01 4.11
C LEU A 127 6.49 -7.08 4.83
N VAL A 128 6.52 -7.71 5.99
CA VAL A 128 7.73 -7.86 6.81
C VAL A 128 8.12 -9.33 6.86
N ALA A 129 9.33 -9.66 6.42
CA ALA A 129 9.85 -11.01 6.52
C ALA A 129 10.05 -11.40 7.99
N THR A 130 9.59 -12.58 8.39
CA THR A 130 9.67 -13.05 9.78
C THR A 130 10.48 -14.33 9.91
N ASN A 131 11.06 -14.53 11.09
CA ASN A 131 11.72 -15.77 11.51
C ASN A 131 10.77 -16.77 12.18
N ASP A 132 9.50 -16.40 12.41
CA ASP A 132 8.50 -17.32 12.94
C ASP A 132 8.26 -18.44 11.91
N SER A 133 8.52 -19.68 12.32
CA SER A 133 8.35 -20.87 11.49
C SER A 133 6.98 -21.52 11.65
N LYS A 134 6.12 -21.00 12.54
CA LYS A 134 4.83 -21.61 12.89
C LYS A 134 3.65 -20.74 12.53
N ARG A 135 3.75 -19.41 12.61
CA ARG A 135 2.67 -18.47 12.29
C ARG A 135 3.10 -17.47 11.22
N CYS A 136 2.32 -17.36 10.16
CA CYS A 136 2.64 -16.56 8.97
C CYS A 136 1.36 -15.97 8.40
N ASP A 137 1.33 -14.68 8.05
CA ASP A 137 0.16 -14.15 7.33
C ASP A 137 0.19 -14.49 5.84
N LEU A 138 1.39 -14.62 5.27
CA LEU A 138 1.62 -14.93 3.86
C LEU A 138 2.82 -15.87 3.74
N PHE A 139 2.72 -16.87 2.84
CA PHE A 139 3.83 -17.76 2.51
C PHE A 139 4.27 -17.60 1.05
N LEU A 140 5.55 -17.28 0.83
CA LEU A 140 6.06 -16.84 -0.48
C LEU A 140 6.41 -17.97 -1.45
N GLN A 141 6.86 -19.12 -0.93
CA GLN A 141 7.29 -20.24 -1.75
C GLN A 141 6.12 -21.15 -2.12
N LYS A 142 6.36 -22.22 -2.89
CA LYS A 142 5.29 -23.14 -3.29
C LYS A 142 4.72 -23.85 -2.05
N HIS A 143 3.41 -23.86 -1.88
CA HIS A 143 2.74 -24.48 -0.73
C HIS A 143 1.30 -24.84 -1.09
N ALA A 144 0.72 -25.77 -0.33
CA ALA A 144 -0.70 -26.07 -0.34
C ALA A 144 -1.39 -25.36 0.82
N ILE A 145 -2.70 -25.13 0.70
CA ILE A 145 -3.50 -24.40 1.69
C ILE A 145 -4.71 -25.26 2.06
N LEU A 146 -4.84 -25.61 3.33
CA LEU A 146 -6.03 -26.25 3.88
C LEU A 146 -6.85 -25.26 4.70
N LEU A 147 -8.15 -25.17 4.45
CA LEU A 147 -9.08 -24.36 5.23
C LEU A 147 -10.51 -24.94 5.21
N ASP A 148 -11.36 -24.46 6.10
CA ASP A 148 -12.78 -24.79 6.14
C ASP A 148 -13.52 -24.19 4.93
N ALA A 149 -14.34 -25.01 4.26
CA ALA A 149 -15.10 -24.62 3.07
C ALA A 149 -16.10 -23.50 3.36
N SER A 150 -16.69 -23.47 4.56
CA SER A 150 -17.61 -22.42 4.99
C SER A 150 -16.90 -21.08 5.14
N VAL A 151 -15.68 -21.08 5.67
CA VAL A 151 -14.82 -19.89 5.80
C VAL A 151 -14.39 -19.38 4.44
N LEU A 152 -13.99 -20.28 3.53
CA LEU A 152 -13.69 -19.93 2.14
C LEU A 152 -14.91 -19.29 1.45
N GLY A 153 -16.11 -19.81 1.72
CA GLY A 153 -17.36 -19.31 1.16
C GLY A 153 -17.89 -18.01 1.75
N ALA A 154 -17.42 -17.62 2.93
CA ALA A 154 -17.71 -16.32 3.53
C ALA A 154 -16.85 -15.19 2.93
N MET A 155 -15.76 -15.51 2.21
CA MET A 155 -14.92 -14.52 1.55
C MET A 155 -15.63 -13.95 0.31
N PRO A 156 -15.49 -12.64 0.02
CA PRO A 156 -16.15 -12.03 -1.13
C PRO A 156 -15.74 -12.66 -2.47
N GLU A 157 -14.44 -12.95 -2.64
CA GLU A 157 -13.90 -13.47 -3.89
C GLU A 157 -12.73 -14.44 -3.68
N PRO A 158 -12.99 -15.66 -3.15
CA PRO A 158 -11.96 -16.59 -2.70
C PRO A 158 -10.98 -17.07 -3.79
N PHE A 159 -11.39 -17.02 -5.06
CA PHE A 159 -10.62 -17.53 -6.21
C PHE A 159 -10.08 -16.41 -7.12
N THR A 160 -10.17 -15.15 -6.70
CA THR A 160 -9.64 -14.02 -7.49
C THR A 160 -8.13 -14.11 -7.66
N LEU A 161 -7.66 -13.74 -8.85
CA LEU A 161 -6.24 -13.67 -9.20
C LEU A 161 -5.64 -12.31 -8.78
N PRO A 162 -4.36 -12.24 -8.40
CA PRO A 162 -3.39 -13.32 -8.34
C PRO A 162 -3.65 -14.24 -7.15
N PHE A 163 -3.59 -15.54 -7.42
CA PHE A 163 -3.85 -16.58 -6.44
C PHE A 163 -2.55 -17.30 -6.08
N PRO A 164 -2.23 -17.51 -4.78
CA PRO A 164 -3.10 -17.31 -3.61
C PRO A 164 -3.00 -15.93 -2.92
N GLU A 165 -2.29 -14.95 -3.47
CA GLU A 165 -2.03 -13.68 -2.77
C GLU A 165 -3.32 -12.92 -2.39
N MET A 166 -4.31 -12.88 -3.28
CA MET A 166 -5.61 -12.26 -2.97
C MET A 166 -6.38 -13.04 -1.89
N LEU A 167 -6.21 -14.36 -1.82
CA LEU A 167 -6.80 -15.18 -0.76
C LEU A 167 -6.19 -14.82 0.59
N TYR A 168 -4.86 -14.65 0.67
CA TYR A 168 -4.18 -14.23 1.89
C TYR A 168 -4.65 -12.85 2.38
N MET A 169 -4.87 -11.90 1.47
CA MET A 169 -5.38 -10.58 1.82
C MET A 169 -6.78 -10.66 2.42
N GLN A 170 -7.68 -11.44 1.80
CA GLN A 170 -9.03 -11.67 2.34
C GLN A 170 -8.99 -12.42 3.67
N ALA A 171 -8.11 -13.42 3.82
CA ALA A 171 -7.91 -14.15 5.06
C ALA A 171 -7.45 -13.23 6.20
N LYS A 172 -6.54 -12.29 5.91
CA LYS A 172 -6.07 -11.30 6.89
C LYS A 172 -7.20 -10.36 7.33
N ILE A 173 -7.97 -9.83 6.38
CA ILE A 173 -9.14 -8.98 6.67
C ILE A 173 -10.19 -9.74 7.49
N ALA A 174 -10.37 -11.04 7.21
CA ALA A 174 -11.28 -11.92 7.96
C ALA A 174 -10.70 -12.43 9.30
N ASN A 175 -9.51 -11.97 9.71
CA ASN A 175 -8.80 -12.35 10.93
C ASN A 175 -8.58 -13.86 11.07
N LEU A 176 -8.21 -14.54 9.98
CA LEU A 176 -7.90 -15.98 10.03
C LEU A 176 -6.52 -16.24 10.61
N SER A 177 -6.45 -17.18 11.56
CA SER A 177 -5.17 -17.68 12.05
C SER A 177 -4.50 -18.53 10.97
N THR A 178 -3.23 -18.24 10.66
CA THR A 178 -2.51 -18.95 9.59
C THR A 178 -1.27 -19.62 10.16
N THR A 179 -1.19 -20.94 10.01
CA THR A 179 -0.13 -21.77 10.58
C THR A 179 0.63 -22.58 9.54
N LEU A 180 1.93 -22.75 9.74
CA LEU A 180 2.77 -23.57 8.87
C LEU A 180 2.87 -25.01 9.41
N PHE A 181 2.58 -25.98 8.54
CA PHE A 181 2.71 -27.39 8.85
C PHE A 181 4.18 -27.84 8.72
N PRO A 182 4.71 -28.61 9.69
CA PRO A 182 6.14 -28.92 9.74
C PRO A 182 6.63 -29.93 8.70
N GLN A 183 5.73 -30.74 8.12
CA GLN A 183 6.09 -31.71 7.08
C GLN A 183 5.72 -31.15 5.70
N ALA A 184 6.43 -31.61 4.67
CA ALA A 184 6.26 -31.11 3.32
C ALA A 184 5.66 -32.17 2.38
N PHE A 185 4.92 -31.72 1.38
CA PHE A 185 4.54 -32.54 0.23
C PHE A 185 5.72 -32.73 -0.73
N GLN A 186 5.62 -33.78 -1.55
CA GLN A 186 6.59 -34.04 -2.62
C GLN A 186 6.28 -33.17 -3.84
N GLU A 187 7.33 -32.74 -4.54
CA GLU A 187 7.17 -31.99 -5.78
C GLU A 187 6.83 -32.92 -6.95
N GLY A 188 5.97 -32.42 -7.84
CA GLY A 188 5.70 -33.06 -9.11
C GLY A 188 6.62 -32.54 -10.21
N ARG A 189 6.19 -32.72 -11.46
CA ARG A 189 6.91 -32.23 -12.63
C ARG A 189 6.95 -30.71 -12.63
N ARG A 190 8.12 -30.14 -12.91
CA ARG A 190 8.28 -28.70 -13.12
C ARG A 190 7.57 -28.26 -14.40
N LEU A 191 6.70 -27.26 -14.28
CA LEU A 191 5.98 -26.64 -15.39
C LEU A 191 6.62 -25.31 -15.78
N PHE A 192 6.35 -24.82 -16.99
CA PHE A 192 6.86 -23.54 -17.51
C PHE A 192 8.39 -23.43 -17.48
N ALA A 193 9.08 -24.50 -17.87
CA ALA A 193 10.54 -24.58 -17.82
C ALA A 193 11.22 -23.79 -18.95
N SER A 194 10.55 -23.60 -20.10
CA SER A 194 11.10 -22.83 -21.22
C SER A 194 11.08 -21.33 -20.95
N PHE A 195 12.03 -20.61 -21.53
CA PHE A 195 12.14 -19.15 -21.36
C PHE A 195 10.85 -18.41 -21.74
N HIS A 196 10.28 -18.70 -22.92
CA HIS A 196 9.06 -18.04 -23.40
C HIS A 196 7.85 -18.28 -22.48
N THR A 197 7.67 -19.50 -21.99
CA THR A 197 6.55 -19.83 -21.10
C THR A 197 6.72 -19.21 -19.71
N LYS A 198 7.96 -19.12 -19.22
CA LYS A 198 8.31 -18.39 -17.99
C LYS A 198 8.03 -16.89 -18.12
N GLN A 199 8.48 -16.27 -19.22
CA GLN A 199 8.28 -14.85 -19.48
C GLN A 199 6.79 -14.50 -19.61
N ARG A 200 6.02 -15.27 -20.38
CA ARG A 200 4.57 -15.06 -20.53
C ARG A 200 3.83 -15.13 -19.19
N ARG A 201 4.18 -16.11 -18.34
CA ARG A 201 3.61 -16.25 -17.00
C ARG A 201 3.95 -15.05 -16.11
N MET A 202 5.19 -14.57 -16.20
CA MET A 202 5.69 -13.41 -15.45
C MET A 202 4.90 -12.14 -15.82
N ASP A 203 4.71 -11.88 -17.11
CA ASP A 203 3.95 -10.73 -17.61
C ASP A 203 2.46 -10.80 -17.23
N LEU A 204 1.86 -11.99 -17.31
CA LEU A 204 0.49 -12.21 -16.83
C LEU A 204 0.36 -11.94 -15.33
N ARG A 205 1.29 -12.44 -14.52
CA ARG A 205 1.27 -12.25 -13.06
C ARG A 205 1.45 -10.78 -12.69
N ARG A 206 2.35 -10.06 -13.38
CA ARG A 206 2.54 -8.61 -13.20
C ARG A 206 1.24 -7.83 -13.47
N ARG A 207 0.48 -8.20 -14.50
CA ARG A 207 -0.85 -7.62 -14.78
C ARG A 207 -1.85 -7.92 -13.66
N GLN A 208 -1.92 -9.17 -13.20
CA GLN A 208 -2.81 -9.57 -12.11
C GLN A 208 -2.53 -8.80 -10.81
N PHE A 209 -1.26 -8.66 -10.41
CA PHE A 209 -0.90 -7.88 -9.22
C PHE A 209 -1.30 -6.41 -9.34
N ARG A 210 -1.11 -5.79 -10.51
CA ARG A 210 -1.55 -4.41 -10.75
C ARG A 210 -3.07 -4.25 -10.57
N GLU A 211 -3.86 -5.16 -11.13
CA GLU A 211 -5.32 -5.14 -10.97
C GLU A 211 -5.74 -5.40 -9.52
N MET A 212 -5.05 -6.30 -8.81
CA MET A 212 -5.30 -6.55 -7.39
C MET A 212 -5.04 -5.31 -6.53
N TYR A 213 -3.90 -4.64 -6.70
CA TYR A 213 -3.60 -3.41 -5.97
C TYR A 213 -4.62 -2.31 -6.28
N LYS A 214 -5.02 -2.17 -7.55
CA LYS A 214 -6.07 -1.24 -7.95
C LYS A 214 -7.41 -1.56 -7.27
N LYS A 215 -7.79 -2.83 -7.24
CA LYS A 215 -9.06 -3.31 -6.64
C LYS A 215 -9.11 -3.10 -5.13
N LEU A 216 -8.01 -3.40 -4.45
CA LEU A 216 -7.86 -3.19 -3.01
C LEU A 216 -7.52 -1.74 -2.63
N GLN A 217 -7.38 -0.86 -3.62
CA GLN A 217 -6.98 0.53 -3.43
C GLN A 217 -5.64 0.66 -2.67
N ILE A 218 -4.69 -0.23 -2.95
CA ILE A 218 -3.33 -0.16 -2.41
C ILE A 218 -2.50 0.77 -3.31
N LYS A 219 -1.90 1.79 -2.70
CA LYS A 219 -1.07 2.81 -3.36
C LYS A 219 0.34 2.91 -2.81
N ARG A 220 0.63 2.27 -1.68
CA ARG A 220 1.99 2.14 -1.14
C ARG A 220 2.21 0.69 -0.73
N ILE A 221 3.35 0.13 -1.16
CA ILE A 221 3.79 -1.19 -0.70
C ILE A 221 5.14 -1.01 -0.03
N VAL A 222 5.23 -1.45 1.23
CA VAL A 222 6.46 -1.42 2.01
C VAL A 222 6.90 -2.85 2.22
N ARG A 223 8.09 -3.21 1.72
CA ARG A 223 8.67 -4.54 1.91
C ARG A 223 9.92 -4.43 2.77
N ARG A 224 9.93 -5.17 3.88
CA ARG A 224 11.06 -5.22 4.82
C ARG A 224 11.68 -6.60 4.79
N ALA A 225 12.90 -6.66 4.31
CA ALA A 225 13.64 -7.87 3.97
C ALA A 225 15.03 -7.83 4.59
N TYR A 226 15.50 -8.95 5.12
CA TYR A 226 16.93 -9.06 5.42
C TYR A 226 17.66 -9.43 4.12
N ARG A 227 18.91 -8.96 3.96
CA ARG A 227 19.73 -9.26 2.78
C ARG A 227 21.05 -9.88 3.21
N VAL A 228 21.45 -10.96 2.54
CA VAL A 228 22.78 -11.57 2.69
C VAL A 228 23.76 -10.85 1.74
N PRO A 229 24.90 -10.33 2.22
CA PRO A 229 25.95 -9.80 1.35
C PRO A 229 26.61 -10.94 0.56
N GLY A 230 26.83 -10.77 -0.76
CA GLY A 230 27.77 -11.62 -1.52
C GLY A 230 27.21 -12.55 -2.60
N LYS A 231 25.90 -12.56 -2.88
CA LYS A 231 25.39 -13.15 -4.14
C LYS A 231 24.91 -12.04 -5.07
N ALA A 232 25.54 -11.96 -6.24
CA ALA A 232 25.23 -11.06 -7.33
C ALA A 232 23.71 -11.01 -7.58
N GLN A 233 23.21 -9.85 -8.00
CA GLN A 233 21.85 -9.68 -8.52
C GLN A 233 21.50 -10.87 -9.41
N ALA A 234 20.68 -11.79 -8.90
CA ALA A 234 19.92 -12.66 -9.77
C ALA A 234 18.94 -11.71 -10.47
N ARG A 235 19.41 -11.20 -11.62
CA ARG A 235 18.72 -10.44 -12.66
C ARG A 235 17.21 -10.47 -12.43
N GLU A 236 16.69 -9.30 -12.05
CA GLU A 236 15.31 -9.03 -11.70
C GLU A 236 14.31 -9.83 -12.56
N VAL A 237 13.67 -10.83 -11.94
CA VAL A 237 12.49 -11.51 -12.51
C VAL A 237 11.29 -11.03 -11.71
N TRP A 238 10.81 -9.84 -12.03
CA TRP A 238 9.52 -9.28 -11.62
C TRP A 238 8.38 -10.30 -11.78
N GLY A 239 8.00 -11.03 -10.72
CA GLY A 239 6.90 -12.00 -10.77
C GLY A 239 7.19 -13.36 -10.13
N GLN A 240 8.41 -13.58 -9.62
CA GLN A 240 8.63 -14.45 -8.47
C GLN A 240 8.93 -13.55 -7.28
N GLY A 241 8.36 -13.87 -6.11
CA GLY A 241 8.39 -13.00 -4.92
C GLY A 241 9.73 -12.29 -4.75
N HIS A 242 9.67 -10.97 -4.60
CA HIS A 242 10.81 -10.14 -4.25
C HIS A 242 11.57 -10.85 -3.13
N GLY A 243 12.84 -11.19 -3.38
CA GLY A 243 13.62 -12.09 -2.55
C GLY A 243 13.78 -11.54 -1.13
N LEU A 244 12.86 -11.89 -0.24
CA LEU A 244 13.01 -11.76 1.19
C LEU A 244 13.98 -12.86 1.62
N VAL A 245 15.27 -12.52 1.73
CA VAL A 245 16.33 -13.49 2.07
C VAL A 245 16.65 -13.39 3.56
N LEU A 246 15.90 -14.14 4.35
CA LEU A 246 16.30 -14.48 5.71
C LEU A 246 16.81 -15.91 5.69
N ASP A 247 18.11 -16.05 5.84
CA ASP A 247 18.75 -17.33 6.01
C ASP A 247 18.58 -17.78 7.47
N GLY A 248 17.91 -18.92 7.66
CA GLY A 248 17.80 -19.55 8.99
C GLY A 248 19.16 -19.97 9.58
N GLN A 249 20.23 -20.02 8.77
CA GLN A 249 21.59 -20.34 9.23
C GLN A 249 22.31 -19.17 9.91
N PHE A 250 21.84 -17.92 9.76
CA PHE A 250 22.44 -16.77 10.44
C PHE A 250 21.89 -16.54 11.86
N SER A 251 20.94 -17.36 12.32
CA SER A 251 20.49 -17.33 13.72
C SER A 251 21.55 -17.84 14.71
N SER A 252 22.66 -18.43 14.25
CA SER A 252 23.75 -18.94 15.09
C SER A 252 25.01 -18.08 15.10
N SER A 253 25.05 -16.98 14.34
CA SER A 253 26.18 -16.04 14.34
C SER A 253 25.72 -14.67 14.84
N ASN A 254 26.50 -14.05 15.73
CA ASN A 254 26.28 -12.72 16.35
C ASN A 254 26.26 -11.52 15.35
N THR A 255 25.94 -11.75 14.08
CA THR A 255 25.88 -10.73 13.04
C THR A 255 24.43 -10.40 12.72
N SER A 256 23.94 -9.24 13.16
CA SER A 256 22.65 -8.71 12.74
C SER A 256 22.71 -8.32 11.26
N LEU A 257 21.93 -9.00 10.42
CA LEU A 257 21.77 -8.61 9.01
C LEU A 257 20.96 -7.32 8.94
N PRO A 258 21.35 -6.34 8.08
CA PRO A 258 20.57 -5.12 7.92
C PRO A 258 19.21 -5.42 7.29
N LEU A 259 18.16 -4.89 7.91
CA LEU A 259 16.80 -4.91 7.36
C LEU A 259 16.70 -3.83 6.27
N ILE A 260 16.58 -4.25 5.02
CA ILE A 260 16.38 -3.37 3.88
C ILE A 260 14.88 -3.11 3.73
N THR A 261 14.52 -1.84 3.59
CA THR A 261 13.17 -1.41 3.27
C THR A 261 13.11 -1.01 1.80
N ASP A 262 12.21 -1.63 1.06
CA ASP A 262 11.87 -1.31 -0.32
C ASP A 262 10.44 -0.74 -0.36
N ILE A 263 10.25 0.40 -1.02
CA ILE A 263 8.98 1.12 -1.04
C ILE A 263 8.56 1.34 -2.49
N ASP A 264 7.45 0.70 -2.88
CA ASP A 264 6.79 0.97 -4.15
C ASP A 264 5.59 1.90 -3.94
N LEU A 265 5.50 2.95 -4.76
CA LEU A 265 4.33 3.82 -4.82
C LEU A 265 3.57 3.59 -6.13
N PHE A 266 2.25 3.49 -6.02
CA PHE A 266 1.30 3.36 -7.13
C PHE A 266 0.29 4.51 -7.05
N GLY A 267 -0.19 4.98 -8.20
CA GLY A 267 -1.23 6.01 -8.25
C GLY A 267 -0.95 7.06 -9.31
N CYS A 268 -0.99 8.34 -8.93
CA CYS A 268 -0.78 9.43 -9.88
C CYS A 268 0.72 9.63 -10.19
N GLU A 269 0.96 9.97 -11.44
CA GLU A 269 2.26 10.23 -12.04
C GLU A 269 2.27 11.65 -12.64
N ARG A 270 3.41 12.08 -13.20
CA ARG A 270 3.51 13.40 -13.82
C ARG A 270 2.60 13.56 -15.05
N THR A 271 2.29 12.47 -15.74
CA THR A 271 1.48 12.45 -16.96
C THR A 271 0.00 12.16 -16.70
N THR A 272 -0.40 11.86 -15.46
CA THR A 272 -1.76 11.49 -15.10
C THR A 272 -2.41 12.53 -14.18
N LYS A 273 -3.74 12.48 -14.06
CA LYS A 273 -4.47 13.34 -13.11
C LYS A 273 -4.13 12.95 -11.67
N SER A 274 -4.23 13.92 -10.76
CA SER A 274 -4.01 13.69 -9.33
C SER A 274 -5.01 12.66 -8.78
N CYS A 275 -4.57 11.88 -7.78
CA CYS A 275 -5.50 11.03 -7.04
C CYS A 275 -6.38 11.80 -6.05
N ILE A 276 -6.10 13.09 -5.82
CA ILE A 276 -6.88 13.97 -4.93
C ILE A 276 -8.22 14.34 -5.58
N GLY A 277 -8.25 14.53 -6.90
CA GLY A 277 -9.43 15.00 -7.61
C GLY A 277 -9.80 16.44 -7.25
N SER A 278 -11.04 16.83 -7.54
CA SER A 278 -11.58 18.13 -7.14
C SER A 278 -11.90 18.13 -5.65
N VAL A 279 -11.48 19.18 -4.94
CA VAL A 279 -11.78 19.39 -3.52
C VAL A 279 -12.99 20.30 -3.41
N TYR A 280 -14.03 19.87 -2.69
CA TYR A 280 -15.25 20.65 -2.47
C TYR A 280 -15.38 20.95 -0.97
N ASN A 281 -15.61 22.22 -0.62
CA ASN A 281 -15.71 22.68 0.77
C ASN A 281 -14.58 22.15 1.66
N GLU A 282 -13.34 22.27 1.17
CA GLU A 282 -12.11 21.84 1.88
C GLU A 282 -12.04 20.34 2.20
N ARG A 283 -12.90 19.53 1.58
CA ARG A 283 -12.98 18.08 1.79
C ARG A 283 -12.77 17.32 0.47
N PRO A 284 -11.61 16.67 0.30
CA PRO A 284 -11.37 15.77 -0.83
C PRO A 284 -12.29 14.55 -0.80
N TYR A 285 -12.57 13.90 -1.94
CA TYR A 285 -13.50 12.76 -1.97
C TYR A 285 -13.11 11.59 -1.06
N TYR A 286 -11.81 11.36 -0.85
CA TYR A 286 -11.32 10.22 -0.08
C TYR A 286 -11.59 10.37 1.43
N SER A 287 -11.77 11.59 1.95
CA SER A 287 -12.14 11.78 3.35
C SER A 287 -13.53 11.20 3.65
N TYR A 288 -14.45 11.24 2.67
CA TYR A 288 -15.77 10.60 2.79
C TYR A 288 -15.70 9.07 2.81
N LEU A 289 -14.57 8.49 2.39
CA LEU A 289 -14.32 7.05 2.44
C LEU A 289 -13.59 6.63 3.73
N GLY A 290 -13.37 7.55 4.67
CA GLY A 290 -12.57 7.28 5.87
C GLY A 290 -11.11 6.97 5.53
N LYS A 291 -10.57 7.61 4.49
CA LYS A 291 -9.19 7.44 4.03
C LYS A 291 -8.43 8.76 4.09
N HIS A 292 -7.11 8.65 4.20
CA HIS A 292 -6.18 9.76 4.20
C HIS A 292 -5.74 10.12 2.77
N THR A 293 -4.88 11.13 2.63
CA THR A 293 -4.35 11.50 1.31
C THR A 293 -3.54 10.34 0.71
N PRO A 294 -3.76 10.00 -0.57
CA PRO A 294 -2.95 8.99 -1.25
C PRO A 294 -1.44 9.25 -1.11
N PRO A 295 -0.63 8.23 -0.74
CA PRO A 295 0.80 8.40 -0.51
C PRO A 295 1.55 8.85 -1.76
N CYS A 296 1.08 8.45 -2.94
CA CYS A 296 1.60 8.99 -4.19
C CYS A 296 1.41 10.50 -4.29
N CYS A 297 0.31 11.09 -3.80
CA CYS A 297 0.09 12.54 -3.82
C CYS A 297 0.91 13.27 -2.76
N LEU A 298 1.05 12.72 -1.56
CA LEU A 298 1.91 13.27 -0.50
C LEU A 298 3.37 13.40 -0.97
N ASP A 299 3.87 12.39 -1.69
CA ASP A 299 5.19 12.42 -2.31
C ASP A 299 5.33 13.59 -3.31
N LYS A 300 4.31 13.83 -4.15
CA LYS A 300 4.33 14.94 -5.13
C LYS A 300 4.16 16.31 -4.48
N LEU A 301 3.41 16.40 -3.38
CA LEU A 301 3.36 17.61 -2.55
C LEU A 301 4.75 17.94 -2.02
N ARG A 302 5.46 16.96 -1.45
CA ARG A 302 6.84 17.14 -0.97
C ARG A 302 7.79 17.55 -2.10
N THR A 303 7.73 16.91 -3.26
CA THR A 303 8.57 17.28 -4.42
C THR A 303 8.29 18.70 -4.88
N THR A 304 7.02 19.07 -5.03
CA THR A 304 6.63 20.42 -5.48
C THR A 304 7.00 21.48 -4.46
N PHE A 305 6.82 21.21 -3.17
CA PHE A 305 7.26 22.06 -2.08
C PHE A 305 8.76 22.31 -2.12
N ASN A 306 9.56 21.25 -2.24
CA ASN A 306 11.01 21.39 -2.31
C ASN A 306 11.48 22.23 -3.51
N HIS A 307 10.84 22.06 -4.66
CA HIS A 307 11.13 22.87 -5.85
C HIS A 307 10.78 24.35 -5.66
N VAL A 308 9.62 24.64 -5.05
CA VAL A 308 9.22 26.03 -4.74
C VAL A 308 10.19 26.69 -3.76
N LEU A 309 10.60 25.98 -2.71
CA LEU A 309 11.58 26.51 -1.75
C LEU A 309 12.91 26.84 -2.43
N GLU A 310 13.40 25.94 -3.29
CA GLU A 310 14.64 26.15 -4.03
C GLU A 310 14.55 27.38 -4.95
N GLU A 311 13.46 27.53 -5.70
CA GLU A 311 13.24 28.74 -6.53
C GLU A 311 13.20 30.01 -5.67
N PHE A 312 12.50 30.00 -4.53
CA PHE A 312 12.37 31.16 -3.66
C PHE A 312 13.70 31.57 -3.00
N GLU A 313 14.48 30.59 -2.55
CA GLU A 313 15.79 30.82 -1.95
C GLU A 313 16.80 31.32 -2.99
N ASN A 314 16.79 30.75 -4.20
CA ASN A 314 17.70 31.14 -5.29
C ASN A 314 17.50 32.58 -5.75
N VAL A 315 16.25 33.06 -5.80
CA VAL A 315 15.95 34.44 -6.23
C VAL A 315 15.78 35.41 -5.04
N GLY A 316 15.91 34.92 -3.81
CA GLY A 316 15.82 35.70 -2.58
C GLY A 316 14.44 36.29 -2.31
N ILE A 317 13.36 35.52 -2.49
CA ILE A 317 12.01 35.91 -2.07
C ILE A 317 11.86 35.68 -0.57
N ARG A 318 11.34 36.68 0.16
CA ARG A 318 10.96 36.48 1.56
C ARG A 318 9.64 35.72 1.62
N TYR A 319 9.68 34.54 2.23
CA TYR A 319 8.54 33.63 2.36
C TYR A 319 8.45 33.07 3.77
N TRP A 320 7.30 32.52 4.13
CA TRP A 320 7.10 31.75 5.36
C TRP A 320 6.08 30.62 5.15
N LEU A 321 6.27 29.53 5.89
CA LEU A 321 5.31 28.43 5.95
C LEU A 321 4.04 28.92 6.67
N ASP A 322 2.86 28.54 6.17
CA ASP A 322 1.60 29.10 6.66
C ASP A 322 0.50 28.05 6.88
N ASN A 323 -0.57 28.46 7.56
CA ASN A 323 -1.80 27.72 7.80
C ASN A 323 -1.57 26.29 8.32
N ARG A 324 -2.26 25.30 7.73
CA ARG A 324 -2.20 23.88 8.13
C ARG A 324 -0.80 23.26 7.96
N ALA A 325 -0.01 23.77 7.02
CA ALA A 325 1.35 23.28 6.82
C ALA A 325 2.26 23.70 7.97
N LEU A 326 2.13 24.94 8.45
CA LEU A 326 2.83 25.44 9.63
C LEU A 326 2.39 24.69 10.89
N GLN A 327 1.08 24.46 11.07
CA GLN A 327 0.57 23.62 12.15
C GLN A 327 1.23 22.24 12.15
N SER A 328 1.23 21.55 11.01
CA SER A 328 1.78 20.19 10.91
C SER A 328 3.30 20.17 11.20
N ALA A 329 4.01 21.23 10.82
CA ALA A 329 5.43 21.39 11.10
C ALA A 329 5.70 21.46 12.61
N ILE A 330 4.89 22.22 13.36
CA ILE A 330 5.02 22.35 14.81
C ILE A 330 4.63 21.05 15.54
N GLU A 331 3.53 20.41 15.11
CA GLU A 331 3.02 19.22 15.80
C GLU A 331 3.89 17.97 15.56
N THR A 332 4.40 17.79 14.34
CA THR A 332 5.00 16.50 13.92
C THR A 332 6.29 16.62 13.10
N ASN A 333 6.72 17.83 12.71
CA ASN A 333 7.78 18.07 11.73
C ASN A 333 7.54 17.39 10.35
N HIS A 334 6.33 16.90 10.12
CA HIS A 334 5.93 16.13 8.94
C HIS A 334 4.70 16.75 8.27
N LEU A 335 4.47 16.36 7.02
CA LEU A 335 3.25 16.72 6.32
C LEU A 335 2.09 15.91 6.89
N SER A 336 0.97 16.56 7.21
CA SER A 336 -0.24 15.88 7.68
C SER A 336 -0.67 14.77 6.73
N PRO A 337 -1.12 13.60 7.23
CA PRO A 337 -1.61 12.50 6.39
C PRO A 337 -2.84 12.91 5.54
N ASP A 338 -3.58 13.94 5.97
CA ASP A 338 -4.75 14.48 5.26
C ASP A 338 -4.45 15.70 4.39
N ALA A 339 -3.18 16.11 4.29
CA ALA A 339 -2.79 17.26 3.49
C ALA A 339 -3.09 17.03 2.01
N TYR A 340 -3.79 17.96 1.37
CA TYR A 340 -4.06 17.94 -0.07
C TYR A 340 -3.43 19.12 -0.82
N ASP A 341 -2.96 20.13 -0.09
CA ASP A 341 -2.15 21.24 -0.53
C ASP A 341 -1.13 21.62 0.56
N ILE A 342 -0.17 22.47 0.19
CA ILE A 342 0.77 23.11 1.12
C ILE A 342 0.68 24.61 0.84
N ASP A 343 0.55 25.41 1.89
CA ASP A 343 0.49 26.87 1.77
C ASP A 343 1.82 27.48 2.16
N ILE A 344 2.35 28.34 1.29
CA ILE A 344 3.50 29.21 1.55
C ILE A 344 3.05 30.64 1.31
N SER A 345 3.30 31.51 2.27
CA SER A 345 3.03 32.94 2.13
C SER A 345 4.31 33.68 1.79
N PHE A 346 4.22 34.77 1.04
CA PHE A 346 5.38 35.54 0.60
C PHE A 346 5.09 37.03 0.49
N ASN A 347 6.15 37.85 0.57
CA ASN A 347 6.04 39.29 0.37
C ASN A 347 5.87 39.62 -1.11
N VAL A 348 4.75 40.25 -1.46
CA VAL A 348 4.41 40.60 -2.84
C VAL A 348 5.40 41.59 -3.49
N GLN A 349 6.14 42.37 -2.70
CA GLN A 349 7.20 43.25 -3.21
C GLN A 349 8.35 42.47 -3.86
N ASP A 350 8.54 41.21 -3.47
CA ASP A 350 9.60 40.35 -3.99
C ASP A 350 9.14 39.56 -5.23
N LEU A 351 7.89 39.70 -5.67
CA LEU A 351 7.28 38.92 -6.75
C LEU A 351 8.08 39.01 -8.06
N GLU A 352 8.55 40.20 -8.41
CA GLU A 352 9.30 40.46 -9.64
C GLU A 352 10.68 39.79 -9.67
N ARG A 353 11.15 39.23 -8.55
CA ARG A 353 12.43 38.50 -8.47
C ARG A 353 12.35 37.12 -9.13
N SER A 354 11.20 36.44 -9.09
CA SER A 354 11.03 35.14 -9.77
C SER A 354 10.50 35.33 -11.19
N ASN A 355 11.27 34.83 -12.16
CA ASN A 355 10.85 34.77 -13.56
C ASN A 355 9.61 33.90 -13.74
N ALA A 356 9.48 32.81 -12.98
CA ALA A 356 8.33 31.91 -13.06
C ALA A 356 7.04 32.60 -12.58
N MET A 357 7.09 33.31 -11.46
CA MET A 357 5.95 34.10 -10.96
C MET A 357 5.61 35.25 -11.91
N LYS A 358 6.60 35.99 -12.39
CA LYS A 358 6.39 37.09 -13.36
C LYS A 358 5.67 36.63 -14.62
N LYS A 359 6.13 35.52 -15.23
CA LYS A 359 5.51 34.95 -16.43
C LYS A 359 4.09 34.44 -16.15
N SER A 360 3.89 33.80 -15.00
CA SER A 360 2.60 33.22 -14.60
C SER A 360 1.51 34.25 -14.23
N GLN A 361 1.86 35.54 -14.07
CA GLN A 361 0.90 36.61 -13.84
C GLN A 361 -0.14 36.76 -14.96
N SER A 362 0.30 36.62 -16.22
CA SER A 362 -0.53 36.88 -17.40
C SER A 362 -1.08 35.60 -18.03
N LYS A 363 -0.28 34.53 -18.02
CA LYS A 363 -0.65 33.24 -18.59
C LYS A 363 0.05 32.12 -17.83
N PRO A 364 -0.53 30.92 -17.78
CA PRO A 364 0.16 29.76 -17.22
C PRO A 364 1.55 29.54 -17.81
N TYR A 365 2.50 29.17 -16.95
CA TYR A 365 3.89 28.93 -17.30
C TYR A 365 4.34 27.53 -16.87
N VAL A 366 5.04 26.81 -17.76
CA VAL A 366 5.71 25.55 -17.43
C VAL A 366 7.20 25.85 -17.37
N ASP A 367 7.86 25.50 -16.28
CA ASP A 367 9.30 25.68 -16.15
C ASP A 367 10.10 24.55 -16.81
N ASN A 368 11.43 24.61 -16.67
CA ASN A 368 12.35 23.65 -17.27
C ASN A 368 12.25 22.24 -16.64
N GLU A 369 11.75 22.13 -15.42
CA GLU A 369 11.57 20.85 -14.69
C GLU A 369 10.16 20.26 -14.89
N GLY A 370 9.28 21.02 -15.56
CA GLY A 370 7.93 20.60 -15.91
C GLY A 370 6.88 20.93 -14.84
N PHE A 371 7.20 21.73 -13.82
CA PHE A 371 6.18 22.24 -12.90
C PHE A 371 5.37 23.33 -13.57
N TYR A 372 4.11 23.42 -13.18
CA TYR A 372 3.12 24.27 -13.82
C TYR A 372 2.67 25.39 -12.88
N TRP A 373 3.11 26.60 -13.21
CA TRP A 373 2.89 27.83 -12.46
C TRP A 373 1.69 28.57 -13.01
N ILE A 374 0.70 28.84 -12.16
CA ILE A 374 -0.52 29.56 -12.53
C ILE A 374 -0.89 30.60 -11.47
N LYS A 375 -1.45 31.72 -11.92
CA LYS A 375 -2.17 32.64 -11.05
C LYS A 375 -3.65 32.26 -11.05
N ALA A 376 -4.23 32.04 -9.87
CA ALA A 376 -5.65 31.76 -9.72
C ALA A 376 -6.46 33.00 -10.12
N THR A 377 -7.47 32.82 -10.99
CA THR A 377 -8.32 33.92 -11.49
C THR A 377 -9.15 34.52 -10.38
N ASP A 378 -9.76 33.68 -9.55
CA ASP A 378 -10.81 34.09 -8.61
C ASP A 378 -10.24 34.58 -7.28
N GLY A 379 -8.94 34.30 -7.02
CA GLY A 379 -8.31 34.59 -5.73
C GLY A 379 -6.98 35.34 -5.77
N HIS A 380 -6.46 35.64 -6.95
CA HIS A 380 -5.21 36.39 -7.15
C HIS A 380 -3.94 35.85 -6.45
N TYR A 381 -3.97 34.61 -5.95
CA TYR A 381 -2.81 33.90 -5.44
C TYR A 381 -2.17 33.05 -6.54
N PHE A 382 -0.95 32.55 -6.33
CA PHE A 382 -0.29 31.65 -7.28
C PHE A 382 -0.40 30.20 -6.81
N ARG A 383 -0.40 29.27 -7.75
CA ARG A 383 -0.34 27.84 -7.46
C ARG A 383 0.70 27.20 -8.35
N VAL A 384 1.59 26.43 -7.72
CA VAL A 384 2.59 25.62 -8.41
C VAL A 384 2.13 24.19 -8.37
N GLN A 385 1.80 23.64 -9.52
CA GLN A 385 1.33 22.27 -9.68
C GLN A 385 2.46 21.37 -10.13
N PHE A 386 2.44 20.10 -9.70
CA PHE A 386 3.43 19.09 -10.05
C PHE A 386 3.59 18.92 -11.57
N SER A 387 2.48 19.06 -12.31
CA SER A 387 2.46 19.22 -13.76
C SER A 387 1.10 19.72 -14.25
N LYS A 388 1.00 20.06 -15.54
CA LYS A 388 -0.27 20.46 -16.16
C LYS A 388 -1.43 19.45 -15.94
N PRO A 389 -1.27 18.13 -16.14
CA PRO A 389 -2.34 17.17 -15.82
C PRO A 389 -2.44 16.86 -14.32
N ASN A 390 -1.37 16.98 -13.54
CA ASN A 390 -1.34 16.63 -12.12
C ASN A 390 -1.36 17.87 -11.22
N GLN A 391 -2.56 18.23 -10.76
CA GLN A 391 -2.85 19.46 -10.02
C GLN A 391 -2.47 19.44 -8.53
N VAL A 392 -1.81 18.37 -8.06
CA VAL A 392 -1.17 18.35 -6.73
C VAL A 392 -0.17 19.49 -6.69
N GLY A 393 -0.20 20.33 -5.65
CA GLY A 393 0.62 21.52 -5.68
C GLY A 393 0.62 22.34 -4.40
N VAL A 394 1.45 23.38 -4.45
CA VAL A 394 1.68 24.35 -3.39
C VAL A 394 0.96 25.63 -3.75
N ASN A 395 0.21 26.21 -2.82
CA ASN A 395 -0.37 27.54 -2.97
C ASN A 395 0.64 28.57 -2.45
N LEU A 396 0.86 29.63 -3.24
CA LEU A 396 1.70 30.76 -2.88
C LEU A 396 0.79 31.97 -2.62
N LEU A 397 0.72 32.37 -1.36
CA LEU A 397 -0.21 33.37 -0.87
C LEU A 397 0.51 34.73 -0.76
N PRO A 398 0.17 35.71 -1.62
CA PRO A 398 0.84 37.00 -1.60
C PRO A 398 0.33 37.86 -0.44
N TYR A 399 1.26 38.45 0.32
CA TYR A 399 0.98 39.41 1.37
C TYR A 399 1.71 40.74 1.11
N SER A 400 1.03 41.86 1.37
CA SER A 400 1.60 43.20 1.35
C SER A 400 1.88 43.63 2.78
N ILE A 401 3.15 43.94 3.06
CA ILE A 401 3.60 44.35 4.40
C ILE A 401 3.69 45.88 4.39
N THR A 402 2.81 46.53 5.16
CA THR A 402 2.74 47.99 5.24
C THR A 402 2.66 48.43 6.69
N GLY A 403 3.71 49.10 7.18
CA GLY A 403 3.80 49.53 8.58
C GLY A 403 3.83 48.33 9.53
N THR A 404 2.84 48.24 10.41
CA THR A 404 2.71 47.22 11.45
C THR A 404 1.80 46.05 11.07
N GLU A 405 1.24 46.03 9.86
CA GLU A 405 0.30 44.99 9.44
C GLU A 405 0.75 44.29 8.15
N ALA A 406 0.54 42.99 8.11
CA ALA A 406 0.64 42.17 6.91
C ALA A 406 -0.77 41.85 6.40
N ARG A 407 -1.12 42.41 5.23
CA ARG A 407 -2.45 42.25 4.62
C ARG A 407 -2.38 41.33 3.42
N ALA A 408 -3.35 40.42 3.29
CA ALA A 408 -3.46 39.55 2.12
C ALA A 408 -3.62 40.38 0.84
N ASN A 409 -2.84 40.09 -0.19
CA ASN A 409 -2.94 40.71 -1.51
C ASN A 409 -3.66 39.78 -2.50
N GLY A 410 -4.89 39.41 -2.14
CA GLY A 410 -5.73 38.49 -2.90
C GLY A 410 -6.91 37.97 -2.09
N PHE A 411 -7.74 37.13 -2.71
CA PHE A 411 -8.94 36.54 -2.11
C PHE A 411 -8.80 35.02 -2.06
N PHE A 412 -8.27 34.49 -0.97
CA PHE A 412 -8.05 33.03 -0.79
C PHE A 412 -8.82 32.47 0.42
N GLY A 413 -10.03 32.99 0.64
CA GLY A 413 -10.96 32.52 1.68
C GLY A 413 -10.47 32.81 3.09
N TRP A 414 -10.71 31.90 4.03
CA TRP A 414 -10.28 32.02 5.43
C TRP A 414 -8.76 32.13 5.59
N LYS A 415 -7.98 31.66 4.61
CA LYS A 415 -6.52 31.74 4.61
C LYS A 415 -6.02 33.20 4.49
N ALA A 416 -6.87 34.13 4.01
CA ALA A 416 -6.56 35.54 3.79
C ALA A 416 -6.78 36.40 5.05
N THR A 417 -6.26 35.98 6.19
CA THR A 417 -6.29 36.76 7.44
C THR A 417 -5.15 37.77 7.48
N THR A 418 -5.48 38.98 7.94
CA THR A 418 -4.50 40.03 8.28
C THR A 418 -3.91 39.71 9.65
N PHE A 419 -2.63 40.00 9.85
CA PHE A 419 -1.92 39.77 11.11
C PHE A 419 -0.83 40.83 11.33
N SER A 420 -0.24 40.89 12.53
CA SER A 420 0.84 41.84 12.84
C SER A 420 2.13 41.55 12.05
N ALA A 421 2.73 42.59 11.46
CA ALA A 421 4.02 42.47 10.78
C ALA A 421 5.16 42.10 11.74
N ASP A 422 4.98 42.28 13.05
CA ASP A 422 5.95 41.92 14.08
C ASP A 422 6.28 40.42 14.07
N TYR A 423 5.32 39.57 13.66
CA TYR A 423 5.54 38.14 13.49
C TYR A 423 6.59 37.81 12.42
N LEU A 424 6.88 38.74 11.50
CA LEU A 424 7.86 38.57 10.42
C LEU A 424 9.22 39.23 10.74
N HIS A 425 9.35 39.90 11.90
CA HIS A 425 10.52 40.72 12.24
C HIS A 425 11.01 40.46 13.68
N PRO A 426 11.97 39.53 13.89
CA PRO A 426 12.59 38.63 12.91
C PRO A 426 11.71 37.41 12.63
N MET A 427 11.81 36.85 11.42
CA MET A 427 11.26 35.51 11.15
C MET A 427 12.07 34.45 11.91
N SER A 428 11.39 33.37 12.29
CA SER A 428 11.98 32.17 12.87
C SER A 428 12.14 31.07 11.82
N THR A 429 12.66 29.91 12.22
CA THR A 429 12.72 28.73 11.36
C THR A 429 12.12 27.52 12.06
N VAL A 430 11.42 26.67 11.30
CA VAL A 430 10.84 25.40 11.76
C VAL A 430 11.36 24.24 10.91
N LEU A 431 11.52 23.07 11.53
CA LEU A 431 11.84 21.86 10.78
C LEU A 431 10.57 21.33 10.10
N PHE A 432 10.55 21.32 8.78
CA PHE A 432 9.44 20.77 8.02
C PHE A 432 9.96 19.93 6.84
N LEU A 433 9.49 18.69 6.76
CA LEU A 433 9.88 17.75 5.69
C LEU A 433 11.41 17.55 5.59
N GLY A 434 12.13 17.65 6.72
CA GLY A 434 13.57 17.48 6.81
C GLY A 434 14.40 18.70 6.39
N LYS A 435 13.75 19.86 6.15
CA LYS A 435 14.42 21.14 5.86
C LYS A 435 14.08 22.17 6.94
N SER A 436 15.01 23.09 7.19
CA SER A 436 14.75 24.28 7.99
C SER A 436 14.04 25.30 7.11
N VAL A 437 12.78 25.61 7.42
CA VAL A 437 11.92 26.47 6.60
C VAL A 437 11.58 27.72 7.39
N MET A 438 11.56 28.88 6.73
CA MET A 438 11.17 30.15 7.36
C MET A 438 9.72 30.09 7.87
N CYS A 439 9.49 30.59 9.08
CA CYS A 439 8.17 30.72 9.68
C CYS A 439 8.06 32.05 10.44
N PRO A 440 6.83 32.52 10.74
CA PRO A 440 6.66 33.66 11.64
C PRO A 440 7.24 33.35 13.03
N ASN A 441 7.73 34.35 13.75
CA ASN A 441 8.05 34.19 15.17
C ASN A 441 6.78 33.96 16.00
N ASN A 442 6.93 33.58 17.28
CA ASN A 442 5.79 33.33 18.19
C ASN A 442 4.68 32.48 17.53
N VAL A 443 5.09 31.36 16.90
CA VAL A 443 4.26 30.57 15.97
C VAL A 443 2.90 30.18 16.54
N LEU A 444 2.82 29.88 17.83
CA LEU A 444 1.55 29.49 18.48
C LEU A 444 0.55 30.66 18.48
N GLU A 445 0.99 31.86 18.86
CA GLU A 445 0.14 33.06 18.84
C GLU A 445 -0.27 33.42 17.41
N TYR A 446 0.66 33.31 16.45
CA TYR A 446 0.36 33.53 15.03
C TYR A 446 -0.73 32.57 14.51
N LEU A 447 -0.65 31.27 14.88
CA LEU A 447 -1.65 30.28 14.49
C LEU A 447 -2.99 30.52 15.20
N GLU A 448 -2.98 30.95 16.46
CA GLU A 448 -4.19 31.32 17.20
C GLU A 448 -4.91 32.54 16.60
N GLU A 449 -4.16 33.57 16.18
CA GLU A 449 -4.70 34.73 15.46
C GLU A 449 -5.37 34.30 14.14
N LYS A 450 -4.82 33.26 13.48
CA LYS A 450 -5.42 32.61 12.31
C LYS A 450 -6.54 31.60 12.64
N HIS A 451 -6.95 31.48 13.90
CA HIS A 451 -7.95 30.53 14.38
C HIS A 451 -7.59 29.05 14.11
N ILE A 452 -6.30 28.72 14.07
CA ILE A 452 -5.80 27.36 13.91
C ILE A 452 -5.31 26.88 15.28
N LYS A 453 -6.01 25.87 15.83
CA LYS A 453 -5.60 25.26 17.10
C LYS A 453 -4.52 24.21 16.88
N VAL A 454 -3.40 24.36 17.56
CA VAL A 454 -2.33 23.36 17.61
C VAL A 454 -2.64 22.36 18.73
N ARG A 455 -2.54 21.06 18.44
CA ARG A 455 -2.61 20.03 19.49
C ARG A 455 -1.26 19.97 20.19
N SER A 456 -1.18 20.46 21.43
CA SER A 456 -0.01 20.22 22.28
C SER A 456 -0.02 18.77 22.76
N ALA A 457 1.05 18.02 22.50
CA ALA A 457 1.22 16.66 23.01
C ALA A 457 1.22 16.56 24.55
N ASP A 458 1.31 17.70 25.26
CA ASP A 458 1.39 17.77 26.72
C ASP A 458 0.06 18.05 27.43
N LEU A 459 -1.09 18.08 26.73
CA LEU A 459 -2.41 18.31 27.36
C LEU A 459 -3.34 17.08 27.39
N ASP A 460 -2.99 15.99 26.72
CA ASP A 460 -3.80 14.76 26.71
C ASP A 460 -3.22 13.66 27.63
N ALA A 461 -2.29 13.99 28.53
CA ALA A 461 -1.72 13.05 29.50
C ALA A 461 -2.42 13.05 30.88
N ASP A 462 -3.38 13.96 31.11
CA ASP A 462 -4.09 14.10 32.39
C ASP A 462 -5.61 13.82 32.30
N GLU A 463 -6.12 13.35 31.16
CA GLU A 463 -7.49 12.83 31.05
C GLU A 463 -7.52 11.50 30.28
N ASP A 464 -7.10 10.41 30.95
CA ASP A 464 -7.70 9.07 30.85
C ASP A 464 -7.23 8.13 31.98
#